data_AF-A0A1M3G1E1-F1
#
_entry.id   AF-A0A1M3G1E1-F1
#
_cell.length_a   1.000
_cell.length_b   1.000
_cell.length_c   1.000
_cell.angle_alpha   90.00
_cell.angle_beta   90.00
_cell.angle_gamma   90.00
#
_symmetry.space_group_name_H-M   'P 1'
#
loop_
_entity.id
_entity.type
_entity.pdbx_description
1 polymer ?
#
loop_
_entity_poly.entity_id
_entity_poly.type
_entity_poly.pdbx_seq_one_letter_code
_entity_poly.pdbx_strand_id
1 'polypeptide(L)'
;MQDHYHLLLTIYEIVKDDPHPESYTCRPRELILRRLQDWSFIQQQLHQLESEELVRTEQQDTLIIRITPAGLEKARAGNSYVS
;
A
#
# COMPACT_ATOMS: atom_id res chain seq x y z
N MET A 1 4.80 9.45 12.21
CA MET A 1 4.77 8.21 11.41
C MET A 1 5.54 8.49 10.12
N GLN A 2 6.32 7.54 9.61
CA GLN A 2 7.03 7.71 8.33
C GLN A 2 6.04 7.71 7.16
N ASP A 3 6.35 8.46 6.10
CA ASP A 3 5.44 8.69 4.96
C ASP A 3 5.00 7.40 4.25
N HIS A 4 5.88 6.39 4.19
CA HIS A 4 5.57 5.10 3.59
C HIS A 4 4.53 4.32 4.40
N TYR A 5 4.47 4.46 5.72
CA TYR A 5 3.40 3.83 6.52
C TYR A 5 2.05 4.51 6.31
N HIS A 6 2.03 5.80 6.00
CA HIS A 6 0.80 6.46 5.56
C HIS A 6 0.34 5.92 4.19
N LEU A 7 1.27 5.59 3.29
CA LEU A 7 0.93 4.92 2.04
C LEU A 7 0.40 3.50 2.29
N LEU A 8 1.04 2.73 3.17
CA LEU A 8 0.59 1.38 3.56
C LEU A 8 -0.84 1.40 4.11
N LEU A 9 -1.16 2.34 4.99
CA LEU A 9 -2.52 2.54 5.51
C LEU A 9 -3.52 2.87 4.40
N THR A 10 -3.10 3.61 3.36
CA THR A 10 -3.98 3.89 2.21
C THR A 10 -4.28 2.64 1.42
N ILE A 11 -3.25 1.83 1.15
CA ILE A 11 -3.40 0.55 0.46
C ILE A 11 -4.32 -0.35 1.29
N TYR A 12 -4.08 -0.45 2.61
CA TYR A 12 -4.95 -1.17 3.53
C TYR A 12 -6.41 -0.71 3.45
N GLU A 13 -6.68 0.60 3.53
CA GLU A 13 -8.03 1.16 3.44
C GLU A 13 -8.69 0.96 2.06
N ILE A 14 -7.92 0.71 0.99
CA ILE A 14 -8.47 0.33 -0.32
C ILE A 14 -8.93 -1.13 -0.31
N VAL A 15 -8.17 -2.01 0.34
CA VAL A 15 -8.35 -3.47 0.21
C VAL A 15 -9.06 -4.12 1.40
N LYS A 16 -9.19 -3.44 2.54
CA LYS A 16 -9.72 -4.02 3.79
C LYS A 16 -11.14 -4.59 3.68
N ASP A 17 -11.94 -4.06 2.76
CA ASP A 17 -13.32 -4.47 2.52
C ASP A 17 -13.43 -5.57 1.45
N ASP A 18 -12.30 -5.93 0.82
CA ASP A 18 -12.21 -7.05 -0.13
C ASP A 18 -12.11 -8.38 0.63
N PRO A 19 -12.78 -9.46 0.18
CA PRO A 19 -12.67 -10.78 0.81
C PRO A 19 -11.25 -11.38 0.74
N HIS A 20 -10.42 -10.94 -0.21
CA HIS A 20 -9.04 -11.41 -0.40
C HIS A 20 -8.07 -10.22 -0.61
N PRO A 21 -7.78 -9.43 0.44
CA PRO A 21 -6.99 -8.21 0.33
C PRO A 21 -5.57 -8.42 -0.21
N GLU A 22 -4.97 -9.58 0.09
CA GLU A 22 -3.66 -10.00 -0.41
C GLU A 22 -3.63 -10.34 -1.91
N SER A 23 -4.79 -10.65 -2.49
CA SER A 23 -4.96 -10.90 -3.92
C SER A 23 -5.38 -9.64 -4.67
N TYR A 24 -5.71 -8.57 -3.95
CA TYR A 24 -6.17 -7.32 -4.56
C TYR A 24 -5.03 -6.65 -5.32
N THR A 25 -5.31 -6.37 -6.59
CA THR A 25 -4.36 -5.75 -7.51
C THR A 25 -4.57 -4.24 -7.47
N CYS A 26 -3.91 -3.57 -6.53
CA CYS A 26 -3.95 -2.11 -6.44
C CYS A 26 -3.11 -1.51 -7.57
N ARG A 27 -3.67 -0.55 -8.30
CA ARG A 27 -2.97 0.13 -9.40
C ARG A 27 -2.54 1.54 -8.99
N PRO A 28 -1.43 2.06 -9.56
CA PRO A 28 -0.96 3.43 -9.38
C PRO A 28 -2.06 4.49 -9.40
N ARG A 29 -2.97 4.38 -10.38
CA ARG A 29 -4.09 5.31 -10.56
C ARG A 29 -4.98 5.44 -9.33
N GLU A 30 -5.20 4.35 -8.59
CA GLU A 30 -6.07 4.35 -7.41
C GLU A 30 -5.40 5.06 -6.23
N LEU A 31 -4.06 5.00 -6.16
CA LEU A 31 -3.26 5.72 -5.18
C LEU A 31 -3.19 7.20 -5.50
N ILE A 32 -2.93 7.55 -6.77
CA ILE A 32 -2.86 8.95 -7.24
C ILE A 32 -4.22 9.66 -7.06
N LEU A 33 -5.33 8.96 -7.28
CA LEU A 33 -6.67 9.54 -7.07
C LEU A 33 -6.98 9.84 -5.59
N ARG A 34 -6.34 9.14 -4.64
CA ARG A 34 -6.57 9.31 -3.19
C ARG A 34 -5.49 10.14 -2.49
N ARG A 35 -4.36 10.39 -3.15
CA ARG A 35 -3.22 11.17 -2.63
C ARG A 35 -2.89 12.24 -3.65
N LEU A 36 -3.03 13.52 -3.30
CA LEU A 36 -2.57 14.67 -4.10
C LEU A 36 -1.03 14.78 -4.09
N GLN A 37 -0.34 13.66 -4.32
CA GLN A 37 1.11 13.53 -4.30
C GLN A 37 1.61 13.04 -5.66
N ASP A 38 2.81 13.49 -6.02
CA ASP A 38 3.43 13.09 -7.28
C ASP A 38 3.70 11.58 -7.32
N TRP A 39 3.54 10.99 -8.51
CA TRP A 39 3.77 9.57 -8.72
C TRP A 39 5.19 9.13 -8.35
N SER A 40 6.19 9.98 -8.61
CA SER A 40 7.59 9.74 -8.23
C SER A 40 7.76 9.57 -6.71
N PHE A 41 7.03 10.36 -5.92
CA PHE A 41 7.03 10.23 -4.46
C PHE A 41 6.37 8.91 -4.03
N ILE A 42 5.23 8.57 -4.62
CA ILE A 42 4.53 7.30 -4.34
C ILE A 42 5.43 6.10 -4.67
N GLN A 43 6.16 6.13 -5.80
CA GLN A 43 7.11 5.08 -6.15
C GLN A 43 8.24 4.93 -5.12
N GLN A 44 8.79 6.04 -4.62
CA GLN A 44 9.80 5.99 -3.57
C GLN A 44 9.26 5.34 -2.28
N GLN A 45 8.03 5.70 -1.89
CA GLN A 45 7.40 5.10 -0.72
C GLN A 45 7.09 3.61 -0.94
N LEU A 46 6.63 3.21 -2.13
CA LEU A 46 6.41 1.80 -2.48
C LEU A 46 7.71 0.99 -2.40
N HIS A 47 8.82 1.54 -2.86
CA HIS A 47 10.12 0.87 -2.77
C HIS A 47 10.56 0.66 -1.32
N GLN A 48 10.27 1.61 -0.42
CA GLN A 48 10.51 1.43 1.02
C GLN A 48 9.61 0.35 1.63
N LEU A 49 8.33 0.31 1.25
CA LEU A 49 7.41 -0.73 1.74
C LEU A 49 7.80 -2.12 1.21
N GLU A 50 8.30 -2.20 -0.01
CA GLU A 50 8.75 -3.44 -0.63
C GLU A 50 10.04 -3.95 0.00
N SER A 51 10.98 -3.06 0.34
CA SER A 51 12.21 -3.45 1.07
C SER A 51 11.92 -3.95 2.49
N GLU A 52 10.81 -3.55 3.07
CA GLU A 52 10.29 -4.07 4.34
C GLU A 52 9.36 -5.30 4.19
N GLU A 53 9.20 -5.83 2.96
CA GLU A 53 8.32 -6.96 2.65
C GLU A 53 6.82 -6.74 2.99
N LEU A 54 6.38 -5.47 3.08
CA LEU A 54 5.01 -5.08 3.43
C LEU A 54 4.09 -4.99 2.21
N VAL A 55 4.67 -4.73 1.05
CA VAL A 55 3.99 -4.78 -0.25
C VAL A 55 4.86 -5.51 -1.24
N ARG A 56 4.25 -6.02 -2.30
CA ARG A 56 4.94 -6.51 -3.49
C ARG A 56 4.51 -5.68 -4.68
N THR A 57 5.49 -5.22 -5.45
CA THR A 57 5.23 -4.55 -6.72
C THR A 57 5.64 -5.46 -7.86
N GLU A 58 4.80 -5.56 -8.88
CA GLU A 58 5.06 -6.36 -10.06
C GLU A 58 4.78 -5.51 -11.30
N GLN A 59 5.79 -5.35 -12.16
CA GLN A 59 5.65 -4.66 -13.42
C GLN A 59 5.26 -5.67 -14.50
N GLN A 60 3.98 -5.68 -14.88
CA GLN A 60 3.47 -6.36 -16.06
C GLN A 60 3.17 -5.29 -17.15
N ASP A 61 2.01 -5.35 -17.80
CA ASP A 61 1.52 -4.27 -18.70
C ASP A 61 1.29 -2.95 -17.95
N THR A 62 0.95 -3.04 -16.67
CA THR A 62 0.86 -1.92 -15.73
C THR A 62 1.47 -2.31 -14.40
N LEU A 63 1.96 -1.34 -13.62
CA LEU A 63 2.44 -1.62 -12.26
C LEU A 63 1.28 -2.16 -11.41
N ILE A 64 1.49 -3.32 -10.81
CA ILE A 64 0.58 -3.98 -9.88
C ILE A 64 1.20 -3.90 -8.49
N ILE A 65 0.39 -3.51 -7.51
CA ILE A 65 0.80 -3.39 -6.12
C ILE A 65 -0.11 -4.30 -5.30
N ARG A 66 0.48 -5.18 -4.50
CA ARG A 66 -0.23 -6.10 -3.61
C ARG A 66 0.27 -5.93 -2.20
N ILE A 67 -0.63 -5.82 -1.24
CA ILE A 67 -0.25 -5.84 0.17
C ILE A 67 0.11 -7.28 0.57
N THR A 68 1.16 -7.46 1.35
CA THR A 68 1.51 -8.77 1.89
C THR A 68 0.75 -9.04 3.20
N PRO A 69 0.70 -10.30 3.68
CA PRO A 69 0.19 -10.59 5.02
C PRO A 69 0.91 -9.77 6.11
N ALA A 70 2.23 -9.58 6.00
CA ALA A 70 3.00 -8.75 6.92
C ALA A 70 2.59 -7.26 6.86
N GLY A 71 2.32 -6.75 5.65
CA GLY A 71 1.79 -5.41 5.44
C GLY A 71 0.41 -5.21 6.06
N LEU A 72 -0.48 -6.20 5.92
CA LEU A 72 -1.82 -6.18 6.51
C LEU A 72 -1.75 -6.11 8.03
N GLU A 73 -0.95 -6.97 8.65
CA GLU A 73 -0.78 -6.98 10.12
C GLU A 73 -0.16 -5.68 10.62
N LYS A 74 0.86 -5.15 9.93
CA LYS A 74 1.49 -3.88 10.31
C LYS A 74 0.55 -2.69 10.15
N ALA A 75 -0.25 -2.65 9.09
CA ALA A 75 -1.27 -1.62 8.87
C ALA A 75 -2.36 -1.68 9.96
N ARG A 76 -2.82 -2.88 10.30
CA ARG A 76 -3.81 -3.11 11.35
C ARG A 76 -3.28 -2.67 12.72
N ALA A 77 -2.05 -3.07 13.07
CA ALA A 77 -1.41 -2.66 14.32
C ALA A 77 -1.21 -1.15 14.39
N GLY A 78 -0.80 -0.52 13.27
CA GLY A 78 -0.65 0.93 13.15
C GLY A 78 -1.97 1.69 13.34
N ASN A 79 -3.10 1.12 12.90
CA ASN A 79 -4.43 1.71 13.07
C ASN A 79 -4.92 1.64 14.52
N SER A 80 -4.49 0.64 15.31
CA SER A 80 -4.86 0.49 16.72
C SER A 80 -4.26 1.55 17.66
N TYR A 81 -3.28 2.34 17.20
CA TYR A 81 -2.71 3.45 17.97
C TYR A 81 -3.41 4.80 17.71
N VAL A 82 -4.47 4.82 16.89
CA VAL A 82 -5.21 6.03 16.50
C VAL A 82 -6.69 5.99 16.92
N SER A 83 -7.06 5.08 17.83
CA SER A 83 -8.41 5.02 18.44
C SER A 83 -8.43 5.60 19.85
#